data_AF-A0AAW8NHW7-F1
#
_entry.id   AF-A0AAW8NHW7-F1
#
_cell.length_a   1.000
_cell.length_b   1.000
_cell.length_c   1.000
_cell.angle_alpha   90.00
_cell.angle_beta   90.00
_cell.angle_gamma   90.00
#
_symmetry.space_group_name_H-M   'P 1'
#
loop_
_entity.id
_entity.type
_entity.pdbx_description
1 polymer ?
#
loop_
_entity_poly.entity_id
_entity_poly.type
_entity_poly.pdbx_seq_one_letter_code
_entity_poly.pdbx_strand_id
1 'polypeptide(L)'
;MAVLVIGMGLIVLGLALMDLPELRRVLKRHDVECWQMLSKQKSRSWLSFKRMNLFAWTLSRGFERSENIDIQYAGLLAYKHATRVKYIILFGVSLIIIGSVVALISPQ
;
A
#
# COMPACT_ATOMS: atom_id res chain seq x y z
N MET A 1 26.34 -3.03 -6.56
CA MET A 1 25.79 -1.74 -6.07
C MET A 1 24.57 -1.24 -6.86
N ALA A 2 24.60 -1.13 -8.20
CA ALA A 2 23.48 -0.58 -8.99
C ALA A 2 22.12 -1.30 -8.76
N VAL A 3 22.12 -2.63 -8.64
CA VAL A 3 20.90 -3.43 -8.37
C VAL A 3 20.23 -3.05 -7.05
N LEU A 4 21.02 -2.78 -6.01
CA LEU A 4 20.49 -2.34 -4.70
C LEU A 4 19.84 -0.96 -4.78
N VAL A 5 20.46 -0.04 -5.52
CA VAL A 5 19.92 1.32 -5.74
C VAL A 5 18.59 1.26 -6.49
N ILE A 6 18.50 0.43 -7.54
CA ILE A 6 17.26 0.23 -8.30
C ILE A 6 16.18 -0.39 -7.41
N GLY A 7 16.52 -1.42 -6.62
CA GLY A 7 15.59 -2.05 -5.69
C GLY A 7 15.05 -1.07 -4.65
N MET A 8 15.91 -0.23 -4.08
CA MET A 8 15.51 0.82 -3.13
C MET A 8 14.60 1.87 -3.78
N GLY A 9 14.92 2.29 -5.00
CA GLY A 9 14.09 3.22 -5.78
C GLY A 9 12.69 2.69 -6.02
N LEU A 10 12.55 1.40 -6.34
CA LEU A 10 11.25 0.74 -6.53
C LEU A 10 10.43 0.68 -5.24
N ILE A 11 11.05 0.44 -4.09
CA ILE A 11 10.35 0.45 -2.80
C ILE A 11 9.83 1.86 -2.49
N VAL A 12 10.67 2.89 -2.63
CA VAL A 12 10.26 4.28 -2.40
C VAL A 12 9.14 4.71 -3.35
N LEU A 13 9.25 4.33 -4.63
CA LEU A 13 8.21 4.59 -5.63
C LEU A 13 6.90 3.88 -5.27
N GLY A 14 6.96 2.61 -4.86
CA GLY A 14 5.79 1.86 -4.41
C GLY A 14 5.11 2.50 -3.21
N LEU A 15 5.89 2.93 -2.20
CA LEU A 15 5.36 3.65 -1.04
C LEU A 15 4.73 5.00 -1.41
N ALA A 16 5.30 5.73 -2.38
CA ALA A 16 4.73 6.98 -2.88
C ALA A 16 3.41 6.76 -3.63
N LEU A 17 3.29 5.67 -4.38
CA LEU A 17 2.09 5.30 -5.14
C LEU A 17 1.01 4.60 -4.29
N MET A 18 1.26 4.40 -2.99
CA MET A 18 0.36 3.68 -2.08
C MET A 18 -0.92 4.47 -1.71
N ASP A 19 -1.02 5.76 -2.05
CA ASP A 19 -2.19 6.56 -1.70
C ASP A 19 -3.44 6.14 -2.49
N LEU A 20 -4.56 6.04 -1.79
CA LEU A 20 -5.86 5.66 -2.35
C LEU A 20 -6.85 6.81 -2.15
N PRO A 21 -6.68 7.92 -2.90
CA PRO A 21 -7.44 9.15 -2.67
C PRO A 21 -8.94 8.97 -2.93
N GLU A 22 -9.30 8.19 -3.96
CA GLU A 22 -10.69 7.99 -4.35
C GLU A 22 -11.47 7.18 -3.31
N LEU A 23 -10.91 6.05 -2.88
CA LEU A 23 -11.49 5.24 -1.80
C LEU A 23 -11.61 6.03 -0.50
N ARG A 24 -10.60 6.84 -0.15
CA ARG A 24 -10.65 7.73 1.02
C ARG A 24 -11.82 8.72 0.93
N ARG A 25 -12.07 9.31 -0.24
CA ARG A 25 -13.18 10.26 -0.45
C ARG A 25 -14.53 9.58 -0.30
N VAL A 26 -14.70 8.40 -0.92
CA VAL A 26 -15.96 7.65 -0.88
C VAL A 26 -16.25 7.17 0.54
N LEU A 27 -15.28 6.62 1.26
CA LEU A 27 -15.46 6.26 2.67
C LEU A 27 -15.85 7.47 3.53
N LYS A 28 -15.18 8.62 3.37
CA LYS A 28 -15.55 9.84 4.12
C LYS A 28 -16.95 10.35 3.80
N ARG A 29 -17.52 10.03 2.64
CA ARG A 29 -18.84 10.48 2.22
C ARG A 29 -19.95 9.53 2.66
N HIS A 30 -19.70 8.23 2.58
CA HIS A 30 -20.74 7.21 2.75
C HIS A 30 -20.62 6.41 4.05
N ASP A 31 -19.42 6.32 4.64
CA ASP A 31 -19.17 5.53 5.85
C ASP A 31 -18.04 6.15 6.69
N VAL A 32 -18.40 7.25 7.36
CA VAL A 32 -17.48 8.02 8.21
C VAL A 32 -17.02 7.20 9.40
N GLU A 33 -17.85 6.29 9.91
CA GLU A 33 -17.53 5.42 11.05
C GLU A 33 -16.44 4.42 10.69
N CYS A 34 -16.57 3.74 9.54
CA CYS A 34 -15.51 2.86 9.02
C CYS A 34 -14.22 3.66 8.73
N TRP A 35 -14.32 4.86 8.14
CA TRP A 35 -13.16 5.73 7.97
C TRP A 35 -12.50 6.11 9.30
N GLN A 36 -13.30 6.42 10.32
CA GLN A 36 -12.79 6.73 11.65
C GLN A 36 -12.14 5.51 12.30
N MET A 37 -12.70 4.31 12.16
CA MET A 37 -12.08 3.08 12.64
C MET A 37 -10.72 2.83 11.98
N LEU A 38 -10.66 2.91 10.65
CA LEU A 38 -9.42 2.75 9.87
C LEU A 38 -8.36 3.81 10.18
N SER A 39 -8.81 5.02 10.51
CA SER A 39 -7.92 6.15 10.83
C SER A 39 -7.58 6.31 12.32
N LYS A 40 -8.34 5.69 13.23
CA LYS A 40 -8.10 5.64 14.68
C LYS A 40 -7.30 4.42 15.12
N GLN A 41 -7.23 3.36 14.30
CA GLN A 41 -6.44 2.18 14.62
C GLN A 41 -4.94 2.55 14.73
N LYS A 42 -4.51 2.77 15.97
CA LYS A 42 -3.22 3.22 16.52
C LYS A 42 -3.04 4.75 16.59
N SER A 43 -3.24 5.26 17.81
CA SER A 43 -3.04 6.65 18.21
C SER A 43 -1.59 7.11 18.08
N ARG A 44 -1.42 8.42 17.85
CA ARG A 44 -0.19 9.21 18.03
C ARG A 44 0.96 8.84 17.10
N SER A 45 1.30 9.80 16.23
CA SER A 45 2.49 9.85 15.38
C SER A 45 2.32 9.23 13.98
N TRP A 46 2.38 10.11 12.98
CA TRP A 46 2.58 9.89 11.54
C TRP A 46 1.36 9.65 10.64
N LEU A 47 1.09 10.66 9.79
CA LEU A 47 0.16 10.64 8.65
C LEU A 47 0.35 9.42 7.72
N SER A 48 1.55 8.83 7.70
CA SER A 48 1.89 7.67 6.87
C SER A 48 1.08 6.41 7.24
N PHE A 49 0.75 6.21 8.52
CA PHE A 49 0.02 5.02 8.97
C PHE A 49 -1.44 4.97 8.51
N LYS A 50 -2.11 6.11 8.33
CA LYS A 50 -3.49 6.15 7.82
C LYS A 50 -3.57 5.62 6.39
N ARG A 51 -2.58 5.93 5.56
CA ARG A 51 -2.46 5.40 4.19
C ARG A 51 -2.22 3.90 4.22
N MET A 52 -1.35 3.45 5.12
CA MET A 52 -1.00 2.04 5.25
C MET A 52 -2.16 1.17 5.75
N ASN A 53 -2.94 1.65 6.73
CA ASN A 53 -4.13 0.93 7.20
C ASN A 53 -5.19 0.84 6.12
N LEU A 54 -5.48 1.94 5.41
CA LEU A 54 -6.43 1.92 4.30
C LEU A 54 -5.95 0.98 3.18
N PHE A 55 -4.67 1.01 2.86
CA PHE A 55 -4.06 0.13 1.86
C PHE A 55 -4.14 -1.35 2.26
N ALA A 56 -3.80 -1.67 3.51
CA ALA A 56 -3.88 -3.03 4.05
C ALA A 56 -5.34 -3.53 4.08
N TRP A 57 -6.28 -2.70 4.53
CA TRP A 57 -7.71 -3.01 4.52
C TRP A 57 -8.25 -3.21 3.10
N THR A 58 -7.77 -2.42 2.14
CA THR A 58 -8.12 -2.58 0.73
C THR A 58 -7.60 -3.91 0.20
N LEU A 59 -6.33 -4.26 0.49
CA LEU A 59 -5.75 -5.54 0.11
C LEU A 59 -6.45 -6.74 0.76
N SER A 60 -6.99 -6.59 1.98
CA SER A 60 -7.80 -7.60 2.64
C SER A 60 -9.27 -7.62 2.16
N ARG A 61 -9.61 -6.87 1.11
CA ARG A 61 -10.96 -6.75 0.54
C ARG A 61 -12.03 -6.32 1.54
N GLY A 62 -11.66 -5.49 2.53
CA GLY A 62 -12.59 -5.04 3.56
C GLY A 62 -13.82 -4.29 3.03
N PHE A 63 -13.72 -3.70 1.84
CA PHE A 63 -14.82 -3.00 1.16
C PHE A 63 -15.95 -3.93 0.70
N GLU A 64 -15.70 -5.23 0.50
CA GLU A 64 -16.73 -6.20 0.10
C GLU A 64 -17.80 -6.39 1.18
N ARG A 65 -17.49 -6.05 2.45
CA ARG A 65 -18.44 -6.12 3.57
C ARG A 65 -19.35 -4.90 3.68
N SER A 66 -19.08 -3.83 2.93
CA SER A 66 -19.92 -2.63 2.97
C SER A 66 -21.19 -2.87 2.15
N GLU A 67 -22.34 -2.46 2.67
CA GLU A 67 -23.63 -2.52 1.95
C GLU A 67 -23.73 -1.47 0.83
N ASN A 68 -22.83 -0.47 0.83
CA ASN A 68 -22.85 0.61 -0.15
C ASN A 68 -22.09 0.24 -1.43
N ILE A 69 -22.81 0.25 -2.56
CA ILE A 69 -22.28 -0.08 -3.90
C ILE A 69 -21.14 0.87 -4.31
N ASP A 70 -21.19 2.15 -3.94
CA ASP A 70 -20.14 3.12 -4.25
C ASP A 70 -18.82 2.76 -3.56
N ILE A 71 -18.90 2.31 -2.30
CA ILE A 71 -17.72 1.84 -1.54
C ILE A 71 -17.16 0.57 -2.17
N GLN A 72 -18.01 -0.37 -2.59
CA GLN A 72 -17.56 -1.59 -3.26
C GLN A 72 -16.86 -1.29 -4.59
N TYR A 73 -17.44 -0.41 -5.42
CA TYR A 73 -16.88 -0.04 -6.71
C TYR A 73 -15.54 0.69 -6.57
N ALA A 74 -15.49 1.71 -5.71
CA ALA A 74 -14.25 2.43 -5.40
C ALA A 74 -13.20 1.51 -4.78
N GLY A 75 -13.64 0.56 -3.94
CA GLY A 75 -12.82 -0.46 -3.31
C GLY A 75 -12.19 -1.40 -4.32
N LEU A 76 -12.93 -1.84 -5.33
CA LEU A 76 -12.44 -2.72 -6.39
C LEU A 76 -11.36 -2.04 -7.25
N LEU A 77 -11.60 -0.78 -7.63
CA LEU A 77 -10.62 0.04 -8.35
C LEU A 77 -9.35 0.24 -7.52
N ALA A 78 -9.53 0.59 -6.24
CA ALA A 78 -8.44 0.75 -5.29
C ALA A 78 -7.68 -0.57 -5.06
N TYR A 79 -8.35 -1.71 -5.04
CA TYR A 79 -7.74 -3.03 -4.89
C TYR A 79 -6.84 -3.40 -6.06
N LYS A 80 -7.28 -3.12 -7.30
CA LYS A 80 -6.45 -3.34 -8.50
C LYS A 80 -5.19 -2.49 -8.47
N HIS A 81 -5.30 -1.22 -8.07
CA HIS A 81 -4.16 -0.32 -7.89
C HIS A 81 -3.24 -0.80 -6.76
N ALA A 82 -3.81 -1.09 -5.59
CA ALA A 82 -3.07 -1.55 -4.42
C ALA A 82 -2.30 -2.85 -4.70
N THR A 83 -2.89 -3.76 -5.46
CA THR A 83 -2.25 -5.00 -5.91
C THR A 83 -1.04 -4.71 -6.79
N ARG A 84 -1.13 -3.77 -7.74
CA ARG A 84 0.02 -3.36 -8.56
C ARG A 84 1.14 -2.79 -7.70
N VAL A 85 0.81 -1.89 -6.78
CA VAL A 85 1.77 -1.30 -5.84
C VAL A 85 2.45 -2.37 -4.98
N LYS A 86 1.67 -3.34 -4.47
CA LYS A 86 2.20 -4.50 -3.73
C LYS A 86 3.27 -5.23 -4.54
N TYR A 87 3.01 -5.50 -5.81
CA TYR A 87 3.98 -6.19 -6.68
C TYR A 87 5.21 -5.34 -6.99
N ILE A 88 5.08 -4.02 -7.15
CA ILE A 88 6.24 -3.11 -7.32
C ILE A 88 7.15 -3.17 -6.08
N ILE A 89 6.57 -3.09 -4.89
CA ILE A 89 7.32 -3.15 -3.62
C ILE A 89 7.99 -4.53 -3.48
N LEU A 90 7.24 -5.62 -3.71
CA LEU A 90 7.79 -6.98 -3.66
C LEU A 90 8.93 -7.17 -4.66
N PHE A 91 8.80 -6.63 -5.87
CA PHE A 91 9.86 -6.70 -6.86
C PHE A 91 11.11 -5.92 -6.43
N GLY A 92 10.95 -4.73 -5.84
CA GLY A 92 12.05 -3.97 -5.24
C GLY A 92 12.74 -4.73 -4.12
N VAL A 93 11.98 -5.35 -3.21
CA VAL A 93 12.51 -6.19 -2.12
C VAL A 93 13.28 -7.38 -2.68
N SER A 94 12.74 -8.09 -3.68
CA SER A 94 13.42 -9.21 -4.33
C SER A 94 14.76 -8.80 -4.95
N LEU A 95 14.81 -7.64 -5.62
CA LEU A 95 16.05 -7.10 -6.18
C LEU A 95 17.08 -6.76 -5.11
N ILE A 96 16.64 -6.24 -3.96
CA ILE A 96 17.54 -5.97 -2.83
C ILE A 96 18.11 -7.29 -2.30
N ILE A 97 17.29 -8.32 -2.09
CA ILE A 97 17.74 -9.63 -1.60
C ILE A 97 18.77 -10.23 -2.57
N ILE A 98 18.45 -10.29 -3.86
CA ILE A 98 19.37 -10.81 -4.90
C ILE A 98 20.67 -9.98 -4.93
N GLY A 99 20.56 -8.65 -4.96
CA GLY A 99 21.71 -7.75 -4.98
C GLY A 99 22.60 -7.90 -3.74
N SER A 100 22.01 -8.20 -2.58
CA SER A 100 22.72 -8.42 -1.32
C SER A 100 23.47 -9.75 -1.34
N VAL A 101 22.81 -10.82 -1.81
CA VAL A 101 23.44 -12.15 -1.96
C VAL A 101 24.60 -12.09 -2.95
N VAL A 102 24.42 -11.41 -4.10
CA VAL A 102 25.49 -11.24 -5.10
C VAL A 102 26.66 -10.42 -4.52
N ALA A 103 26.38 -9.36 -3.75
CA ALA A 103 27.43 -8.57 -3.10
C ALA A 103 28.22 -9.37 -2.04
N LEU A 104 27.57 -10.33 -1.37
CA LEU A 104 28.23 -11.21 -0.40
C LEU A 104 29.08 -12.30 -1.07
N ILE A 105 28.63 -12.83 -2.21
CA ILE A 105 29.31 -13.93 -2.94
C ILE A 105 30.42 -13.43 -3.86
N SER A 106 30.31 -12.19 -4.35
CA SER A 106 31.35 -11.53 -5.15
C SER A 106 32.15 -10.58 -4.23
N PRO A 107 33.16 -11.07 -3.48
CA PRO A 107 34.07 -10.21 -2.76
C PRO A 107 34.94 -9.51 -3.81
N GLN A 108 34.52 -8.31 -4.21
CA GLN A 108 35.48 -7.30 -4.64
C GLN A 108 35.92 -6.55 -3.40
#